data_AF-A0A7K4GVW8-F1
#
_entry.id   AF-A0A7K4GVW8-F1
#
_cell.length_a   1.000
_cell.length_b   1.000
_cell.length_c   1.000
_cell.angle_alpha   90.00
_cell.angle_beta   90.00
_cell.angle_gamma   90.00
#
_symmetry.space_group_name_H-M   'P 1'
#
loop_
_entity.id
_entity.type
_entity.pdbx_description
1 polymer ?
#
loop_
_entity_poly.entity_id
_entity_poly.type
_entity_poly.pdbx_seq_one_letter_code
_entity_poly.pdbx_strand_id
1 'polypeptide(L)'
;MSNPQTLRERVLNTFARKKIDRIVFSPRLYYWYYGNRLWRRPRTDKQCGGTIPKYILRKSLLGIFDYLEASPRYVIENFYLPIIWPRKKIRYVQIRWGKDRDGSLITIYKTKLGNLYKKSRGGHLVEYPVKTVNDM
;
A
#
# COMPACT_ATOMS: atom_id res chain seq x y z
N MET A 1 28.54 4.13 21.99
CA MET A 1 27.24 3.63 21.49
C MET A 1 27.13 4.03 20.03
N SER A 2 26.77 3.12 19.12
CA SER A 2 26.57 3.47 17.71
C SER A 2 25.36 4.40 17.57
N ASN A 3 25.47 5.45 16.75
CA ASN A 3 24.33 6.33 16.48
C ASN A 3 23.11 5.53 15.99
N PRO A 4 21.88 5.90 16.41
CA PRO A 4 20.67 5.24 15.94
C PRO A 4 20.59 5.34 14.41
N GLN A 5 20.35 4.21 13.74
CA GLN A 5 20.18 4.23 12.28
C GLN A 5 18.93 5.03 11.93
N THR A 6 18.99 5.82 10.87
CA THR A 6 17.77 6.39 10.29
C THR A 6 16.90 5.25 9.77
N LEU A 7 15.59 5.51 9.67
CA LEU A 7 14.66 4.54 9.10
C LEU A 7 15.07 4.09 7.69
N ARG A 8 15.54 5.03 6.85
CA ARG A 8 15.99 4.75 5.48
C ARG A 8 17.18 3.79 5.49
N GLU A 9 18.18 4.05 6.33
CA GLU A 9 19.35 3.17 6.48
C GLU A 9 18.95 1.80 6.98
N ARG A 10 18.07 1.72 7.97
CA ARG A 10 17.59 0.46 8.55
C ARG A 10 16.91 -0.42 7.50
N VAL A 11 16.09 0.17 6.63
CA VAL A 11 15.44 -0.52 5.50
C VAL A 11 16.49 -1.02 4.50
N LEU A 12 17.41 -0.15 4.06
CA LEU A 12 18.44 -0.52 3.09
C LEU A 12 19.39 -1.60 3.63
N ASN A 13 19.76 -1.50 4.91
CA ASN A 13 20.61 -2.47 5.59
C ASN A 13 19.92 -3.83 5.74
N THR A 14 18.59 -3.86 5.97
CA THR A 14 17.81 -5.11 5.99
C THR A 14 17.92 -5.85 4.66
N PHE A 15 17.73 -5.15 3.53
CA PHE A 15 17.86 -5.75 2.19
C PHE A 15 19.32 -6.12 1.84
N ALA A 16 20.28 -5.33 2.30
CA ALA A 16 21.70 -5.57 2.11
C ALA A 16 22.30 -6.61 3.10
N ARG A 17 21.49 -7.22 3.96
CA ARG A 17 21.92 -8.17 5.03
C ARG A 17 22.99 -7.59 5.95
N LYS A 18 22.94 -6.28 6.21
CA LYS A 18 23.81 -5.56 7.15
C LYS A 18 23.15 -5.50 8.53
N LYS A 19 23.96 -5.29 9.58
CA LYS A 19 23.49 -5.16 10.96
C LYS A 19 22.53 -3.98 11.11
N ILE A 20 21.39 -4.23 11.75
CA ILE A 20 20.37 -3.22 12.10
C ILE A 20 20.25 -3.13 13.62
N ASP A 21 19.95 -1.94 14.12
CA ASP A 21 19.77 -1.62 15.55
C ASP A 21 18.41 -2.08 16.11
N ARG A 22 17.42 -2.36 15.26
CA ARG A 22 16.14 -3.00 15.62
C ARG A 22 15.47 -3.71 14.43
N ILE A 23 14.74 -4.80 14.71
CA ILE A 23 14.01 -5.59 13.70
C ILE A 23 12.82 -4.79 13.15
N VAL A 24 12.65 -4.83 11.82
CA VAL A 24 11.50 -4.24 11.13
C VAL A 24 10.36 -5.26 11.02
N PHE A 25 9.74 -5.64 12.15
CA PHE A 25 8.63 -6.61 12.13
C PHE A 25 7.49 -6.19 13.06
N SER A 26 6.27 -6.13 12.52
CA SER A 26 5.05 -5.70 13.21
C SER A 26 3.78 -6.09 12.42
N PRO A 27 2.61 -6.26 13.07
CA PRO A 27 1.31 -6.46 12.41
C PRO A 27 0.97 -5.38 11.37
N ARG A 28 0.10 -5.72 10.40
CA ARG A 28 -0.41 -4.81 9.36
C ARG A 28 -1.36 -3.75 9.92
N LEU A 29 -0.83 -2.85 10.76
CA LEU A 29 -1.57 -1.76 11.42
C LEU A 29 -2.15 -0.74 10.44
N TYR A 30 -1.58 -0.65 9.22
CA TYR A 30 -2.09 0.21 8.16
C TYR A 30 -3.60 0.02 7.91
N TYR A 31 -4.03 -1.20 7.63
CA TYR A 31 -5.45 -1.46 7.30
C TYR A 31 -6.37 -1.15 8.47
N TRP A 32 -5.95 -1.46 9.70
CA TRP A 32 -6.71 -1.11 10.90
C TRP A 32 -6.81 0.41 11.09
N TYR A 33 -5.70 1.14 10.93
CA TYR A 33 -5.65 2.60 11.08
C TYR A 33 -6.54 3.31 10.05
N TYR A 34 -6.45 2.91 8.79
CA TYR A 34 -7.26 3.48 7.71
C TYR A 34 -8.71 3.02 7.73
N GLY A 35 -8.98 1.77 8.10
CA GLY A 35 -10.34 1.25 8.27
C GLY A 35 -11.12 2.00 9.34
N ASN A 36 -10.46 2.33 10.46
CA ASN A 36 -11.03 3.15 11.53
C ASN A 36 -10.98 4.66 11.24
N ARG A 37 -10.40 5.08 10.09
CA ARG A 37 -10.29 6.48 9.68
C ARG A 37 -9.65 7.38 10.74
N LEU A 38 -8.66 6.88 11.49
CA LEU A 38 -8.03 7.59 12.61
C LEU A 38 -7.33 8.90 12.21
N TRP A 39 -7.05 9.10 10.92
CA TRP A 39 -6.53 10.34 10.37
C TRP A 39 -7.60 11.46 10.23
N ARG A 40 -8.90 11.14 10.24
CA ARG A 40 -10.00 12.11 10.05
C ARG A 40 -10.49 12.71 11.37
N ARG A 41 -9.74 13.67 11.91
CA ARG A 41 -10.22 14.45 13.08
C ARG A 41 -11.22 15.53 12.66
N PRO A 42 -12.19 15.90 13.53
CA PRO A 42 -12.57 15.32 14.83
C PRO A 42 -13.66 14.25 14.73
N ARG A 43 -14.16 13.96 13.52
CA ARG A 43 -15.29 13.05 13.27
C ARG A 43 -15.04 11.64 13.82
N THR A 44 -13.80 11.18 13.77
CA THR A 44 -13.41 9.85 14.26
C THR A 44 -13.40 9.74 15.80
N ASP A 45 -13.11 10.80 16.54
CA ASP A 45 -13.10 10.76 18.02
C ASP A 45 -14.51 10.46 18.57
N LYS A 46 -15.55 11.00 17.92
CA LYS A 46 -16.95 10.74 18.28
C LYS A 46 -17.41 9.34 17.84
N GLN A 47 -16.93 8.85 16.70
CA GLN A 47 -17.35 7.57 16.12
C GLN A 47 -16.65 6.37 16.79
N CYS A 48 -15.39 6.52 17.18
CA CYS A 48 -14.58 5.47 17.80
C CYS A 48 -14.46 5.63 19.33
N GLY A 49 -15.11 6.65 19.91
CA GLY A 49 -15.12 6.91 21.34
C GLY A 49 -15.72 5.72 22.10
N GLY A 50 -14.92 5.11 22.97
CA GLY A 50 -15.30 3.93 23.77
C GLY A 50 -14.76 2.61 23.23
N THR A 51 -14.47 2.50 21.94
CA THR A 51 -13.90 1.28 21.33
C THR A 51 -12.38 1.36 21.18
N ILE A 52 -11.87 2.56 20.92
CA ILE A 52 -10.43 2.80 20.75
C ILE A 52 -9.93 3.72 21.87
N PRO A 53 -8.83 3.39 22.55
CA PRO A 53 -8.29 4.23 23.62
C PRO A 53 -8.00 5.66 23.15
N LYS A 54 -8.34 6.64 23.97
CA LYS A 54 -8.19 8.09 23.65
C LYS A 54 -6.75 8.46 23.26
N TYR A 55 -5.76 7.80 23.85
CA TYR A 55 -4.35 8.04 23.54
C TYR A 55 -3.95 7.55 22.14
N ILE A 56 -4.71 6.64 21.53
CA ILE A 56 -4.49 6.14 20.16
C ILE A 56 -5.24 6.98 19.13
N LEU A 57 -6.46 7.42 19.44
CA LEU A 57 -7.29 8.26 18.54
C LEU A 57 -6.55 9.50 18.01
N ARG A 58 -5.59 10.00 18.79
CA ARG A 58 -4.80 11.20 18.48
C ARG A 58 -3.37 10.92 18.03
N LYS A 59 -3.01 9.68 17.74
CA LYS A 59 -1.69 9.35 17.20
C LYS A 59 -1.77 9.24 15.67
N SER A 60 -0.68 9.68 15.01
CA SER A 60 -0.44 9.29 13.62
C SER A 60 -0.17 7.78 13.57
N LEU A 61 -0.26 7.18 12.38
CA LEU A 61 0.12 5.76 12.21
C LEU A 61 1.54 5.49 12.76
N LEU A 62 2.49 6.37 12.46
CA LEU A 62 3.86 6.28 12.99
C LEU A 62 3.91 6.44 14.51
N GLY A 63 3.15 7.36 15.09
CA GLY A 63 3.08 7.52 16.54
C GLY A 63 2.48 6.31 17.26
N ILE A 64 1.68 5.48 16.58
CA ILE A 64 1.19 4.20 17.09
C ILE A 64 2.30 3.14 17.04
N PHE A 65 3.07 3.10 15.95
CA PHE A 65 4.26 2.24 15.86
C PHE A 65 5.28 2.57 16.95
N ASP A 66 5.59 3.85 17.15
CA ASP A 66 6.51 4.29 18.21
C ASP A 66 6.00 3.90 19.61
N TYR A 67 4.69 4.03 19.86
CA TYR A 67 4.07 3.62 21.13
C TYR A 67 4.15 2.10 21.36
N LEU A 68 4.00 1.31 20.31
CA LEU A 68 4.08 -0.16 20.38
C LEU A 68 5.52 -0.67 20.38
N GLU A 69 6.52 0.24 20.38
CA GLU A 69 7.94 -0.07 20.17
C GLU A 69 8.18 -0.92 18.92
N ALA A 70 7.30 -0.74 17.93
CA ALA A 70 7.21 -1.57 16.75
C ALA A 70 7.72 -0.81 15.53
N SER A 71 8.39 -1.52 14.63
CA SER A 71 8.90 -0.90 13.40
C SER A 71 7.89 -1.09 12.24
N PRO A 72 7.63 -0.05 11.41
CA PRO A 72 6.67 -0.17 10.31
C PRO A 72 7.15 -1.10 9.20
N ARG A 73 6.28 -2.03 8.76
CA ARG A 73 6.63 -3.12 7.82
C ARG A 73 6.76 -2.68 6.36
N TYR A 74 5.80 -1.92 5.85
CA TYR A 74 5.72 -1.57 4.43
C TYR A 74 5.96 -0.07 4.25
N VAL A 75 7.04 0.28 3.56
CA VAL A 75 7.44 1.68 3.41
C VAL A 75 6.39 2.50 2.64
N ILE A 76 5.75 1.90 1.63
CA ILE A 76 4.68 2.57 0.89
C ILE A 76 3.41 2.78 1.73
N GLU A 77 3.05 1.82 2.58
CA GLU A 77 1.85 1.92 3.42
C GLU A 77 2.03 2.94 4.55
N ASN A 78 3.22 2.99 5.14
CA ASN A 78 3.45 3.76 6.37
C ASN A 78 4.04 5.15 6.11
N PHE A 79 4.82 5.29 5.05
CA PHE A 79 5.53 6.53 4.72
C PHE A 79 5.15 7.11 3.37
N TYR A 80 4.31 6.41 2.57
CA TYR A 80 3.99 6.82 1.21
C TYR A 80 5.23 7.02 0.33
N LEU A 81 6.32 6.34 0.67
CA LEU A 81 7.57 6.36 -0.08
C LEU A 81 7.62 5.11 -0.96
N PRO A 82 7.34 5.21 -2.26
CA PRO A 82 7.57 4.10 -3.15
C PRO A 82 9.07 3.96 -3.39
N ILE A 83 9.62 2.86 -2.86
CA ILE A 83 11.03 2.50 -3.03
C ILE A 83 11.34 2.23 -4.51
N ILE A 84 10.36 1.69 -5.25
CA ILE A 84 10.44 1.42 -6.68
C ILE A 84 9.27 2.14 -7.34
N TRP A 85 9.53 3.31 -7.91
CA TRP A 85 8.62 3.94 -8.85
C TRP A 85 9.13 3.66 -10.25
N PRO A 86 8.42 2.93 -11.13
CA PRO A 86 8.74 2.97 -12.54
C PRO A 86 8.52 4.41 -13.03
N ARG A 87 9.60 5.19 -13.08
CA ARG A 87 9.60 6.60 -13.51
C ARG A 87 9.17 6.77 -14.97
N LYS A 88 9.22 5.71 -15.77
CA LYS A 88 8.71 5.72 -17.14
C LYS A 88 7.26 5.29 -17.13
N LYS A 89 6.34 6.22 -17.46
CA LYS A 89 5.08 5.84 -18.11
C LYS A 89 5.47 4.87 -19.22
N ILE A 90 4.96 3.63 -19.16
CA ILE A 90 5.18 2.66 -20.24
C ILE A 90 4.49 3.27 -21.46
N ARG A 91 5.27 3.91 -22.33
CA ARG A 91 4.80 4.77 -23.42
C ARG A 91 3.86 4.05 -24.40
N TYR A 92 3.90 2.72 -24.37
CA TYR A 92 3.17 1.82 -25.24
C TYR A 92 1.96 1.16 -24.58
N VAL A 93 1.59 1.55 -23.35
CA VAL A 93 0.41 1.03 -22.66
C VAL A 93 -0.58 2.18 -22.43
N GLN A 94 -1.60 2.26 -23.27
CA GLN A 94 -2.74 3.15 -23.03
C GLN A 94 -3.80 2.39 -22.25
N ILE A 95 -4.25 2.96 -21.13
CA ILE A 95 -5.25 2.37 -20.26
C ILE A 95 -6.59 3.07 -20.49
N ARG A 96 -7.62 2.31 -20.87
CA ARG A 96 -9.01 2.78 -20.89
C ARG A 96 -9.84 1.99 -19.89
N TRP A 97 -10.78 2.67 -19.25
CA TRP A 97 -11.70 2.09 -18.28
C TRP A 97 -13.12 2.13 -18.86
N GLY A 98 -13.85 1.04 -18.71
CA GLY A 98 -15.25 0.91 -19.12
C GLY A 98 -16.04 0.08 -18.13
N LYS A 99 -17.36 0.20 -18.19
CA LYS A 99 -18.27 -0.73 -17.51
C LYS A 99 -18.89 -1.65 -18.55
N ASP A 100 -18.88 -2.94 -18.26
CA ASP A 100 -19.60 -3.94 -19.05
C ASP A 100 -21.09 -3.94 -18.69
N ARG A 101 -21.92 -4.58 -19.52
CA ARG A 101 -23.37 -4.70 -19.33
C ARG A 101 -23.75 -5.39 -18.02
N ASP A 102 -22.88 -6.27 -17.51
CA ASP A 102 -23.06 -6.98 -16.24
C ASP A 102 -22.58 -6.18 -15.00
N GLY A 103 -22.16 -4.93 -15.19
CA GLY A 103 -21.64 -4.06 -14.13
C GLY A 103 -20.16 -4.28 -13.80
N SER A 104 -19.47 -5.19 -14.48
CA SER A 104 -18.03 -5.39 -14.32
C SER A 104 -17.22 -4.21 -14.85
N LEU A 105 -16.07 -3.95 -14.22
CA LEU A 105 -15.10 -2.97 -14.69
C LEU A 105 -14.15 -3.63 -15.69
N ILE A 106 -14.12 -3.11 -16.91
CA ILE A 106 -13.18 -3.51 -17.96
C ILE A 106 -12.05 -2.49 -18.01
N THR A 107 -10.82 -2.98 -17.97
CA THR A 107 -9.61 -2.22 -18.25
C THR A 107 -9.00 -2.73 -19.56
N ILE A 108 -8.87 -1.85 -20.54
CA ILE A 108 -8.27 -2.17 -21.83
C ILE A 108 -6.85 -1.61 -21.84
N TYR A 109 -5.87 -2.49 -22.03
CA TYR A 109 -4.47 -2.14 -22.23
C TYR A 109 -4.17 -2.23 -23.71
N LYS A 110 -3.94 -1.09 -24.36
CA LYS A 110 -3.43 -1.09 -25.73
C LYS A 110 -1.93 -1.30 -25.69
N THR A 111 -1.42 -2.40 -26.25
CA THR A 111 0.01 -2.74 -26.34
C THR A 111 0.47 -2.70 -27.81
N LYS A 112 1.75 -3.00 -28.06
CA LYS A 112 2.24 -3.17 -29.45
C LYS A 112 1.74 -4.46 -30.12
N LEU A 113 1.42 -5.48 -29.34
CA LEU A 113 0.97 -6.79 -29.83
C LEU A 113 -0.56 -6.83 -30.05
N GLY A 114 -1.29 -5.91 -29.44
CA GLY A 114 -2.74 -5.82 -29.56
C GLY A 114 -3.39 -5.21 -28.33
N ASN A 115 -4.69 -5.43 -28.19
CA ASN A 115 -5.43 -4.99 -27.00
C ASN A 115 -5.57 -6.15 -26.02
N LEU A 116 -5.16 -5.93 -24.77
CA LEU A 116 -5.36 -6.87 -23.67
C LEU A 116 -6.51 -6.38 -22.78
N TYR A 117 -7.33 -7.32 -22.30
CA TYR A 117 -8.55 -7.01 -21.56
C TYR A 117 -8.49 -7.59 -20.16
N LYS A 118 -8.67 -6.73 -19.16
CA LYS A 118 -8.84 -7.13 -17.77
C LYS A 118 -10.27 -6.85 -17.36
N LYS A 119 -10.97 -7.86 -16.86
CA LYS A 119 -12.31 -7.73 -16.30
C LYS A 119 -12.28 -7.95 -14.81
N SER A 120 -12.94 -7.08 -14.05
CA SER A 120 -13.06 -7.22 -12.59
C SER A 120 -14.48 -6.93 -12.12
N ARG A 121 -14.95 -7.67 -11.11
CA ARG A 121 -16.29 -7.54 -10.54
C ARG A 121 -16.18 -7.56 -9.01
N GLY A 122 -16.68 -6.52 -8.35
CA GLY A 122 -16.60 -6.40 -6.89
C GLY A 122 -15.16 -6.41 -6.33
N GLY A 123 -14.17 -5.98 -7.12
CA GLY A 123 -12.76 -6.04 -6.73
C GLY A 123 -12.07 -7.38 -6.99
N HIS A 124 -12.81 -8.41 -7.39
CA HIS A 124 -12.26 -9.69 -7.82
C HIS A 124 -11.94 -9.67 -9.31
N LEU A 125 -10.83 -10.29 -9.70
CA LEU A 125 -10.46 -10.44 -11.09
C LEU A 125 -11.28 -11.56 -11.71
N VAL A 126 -12.00 -11.24 -12.80
CA VAL A 126 -12.78 -12.20 -13.57
C VAL A 126 -12.02 -12.64 -14.82
N GLU A 127 -11.22 -11.74 -15.39
CA GLU A 127 -10.42 -12.01 -16.58
C GLU A 127 -9.04 -11.35 -16.47
N TYR A 128 -8.00 -12.14 -16.75
CA TYR A 128 -6.62 -11.67 -16.80
C TYR A 128 -6.32 -11.06 -18.17
N PRO A 129 -5.55 -9.95 -18.22
CA PRO A 129 -5.16 -9.32 -19.48
C PRO A 129 -4.19 -10.18 -20.29
N VAL A 130 -3.38 -11.01 -19.64
CA VAL A 130 -2.46 -11.97 -20.26
C VAL A 130 -3.08 -13.35 -20.11
N LYS A 131 -3.42 -14.01 -21.21
CA LYS A 131 -4.03 -15.34 -21.23
C LYS A 131 -3.05 -16.40 -21.72
N THR A 132 -2.10 -15.97 -22.56
CA THR A 132 -1.10 -16.83 -23.19
C THR A 132 0.28 -16.16 -23.15
N VAL A 133 1.32 -16.94 -23.42
CA VAL A 133 2.69 -16.42 -23.52
C VAL A 133 2.84 -15.40 -24.66
N ASN A 134 2.04 -15.53 -25.72
CA ASN A 134 2.06 -14.63 -26.87
C ASN A 134 1.45 -13.25 -26.58
N ASP A 135 0.79 -13.07 -25.42
CA ASP A 135 0.28 -11.76 -24.98
C ASP A 135 1.38 -10.90 -24.30
N MET A 136 2.58 -11.46 -24.08
CA MET A 136 3.75 -10.79 -23.49
C MET A 136 4.75 -10.33 -24.55
#